data_AF-A0A946N9U9-F1
#
_entry.id   AF-A0A946N9U9-F1
#
_cell.length_a   1.000
_cell.length_b   1.000
_cell.length_c   1.000
_cell.angle_alpha   90.00
_cell.angle_beta   90.00
_cell.angle_gamma   90.00
#
_symmetry.space_group_name_H-M   'P 1'
#
loop_
_entity.id
_entity.type
_entity.pdbx_description
1 polymer ?
#
loop_
_entity_poly.entity_id
_entity_poly.type
_entity_poly.pdbx_seq_one_letter_code
_entity_poly.pdbx_strand_id
1 'polypeptide(L)'
;MKKLLLILLYLPMIGFGQNVYIPDANFKAYLVGNSAINTNGDSEIQVIEATVFNGTIYCQNLNISDLTGIEDFTALTQLDCYD
;
A
#
# COMPACT_ATOMS: atom_id res chain seq x y z
N MET A 1 1.84 -10.35 35.48
CA MET A 1 0.63 -9.59 35.10
C MET A 1 0.92 -8.34 34.28
N LYS A 2 1.89 -7.47 34.65
CA LYS A 2 2.25 -6.28 33.85
C LYS A 2 2.72 -6.58 32.41
N LYS A 3 3.45 -7.69 32.20
CA LYS A 3 3.90 -8.14 30.88
C LYS A 3 2.76 -8.63 29.96
N LEU A 4 1.70 -9.20 30.53
CA LEU A 4 0.51 -9.60 29.75
C LEU A 4 -0.27 -8.36 29.29
N LEU A 5 -0.34 -7.33 30.13
CA LEU A 5 -1.03 -6.07 29.86
C LEU A 5 -0.36 -5.27 28.73
N LEU A 6 0.98 -5.35 28.61
CA LEU A 6 1.75 -4.78 27.50
C LEU A 6 1.46 -5.48 26.16
N ILE A 7 1.25 -6.79 26.14
CA ILE A 7 0.94 -7.55 24.91
C ILE A 7 -0.46 -7.21 24.39
N LEU A 8 -1.44 -7.00 25.28
CA LEU A 8 -2.80 -6.58 24.91
C LEU A 8 -2.87 -5.18 24.28
N LEU A 9 -1.91 -4.30 24.57
CA LEU A 9 -1.83 -2.95 23.97
C LEU A 9 -1.38 -2.96 22.51
N TYR A 10 -0.70 -4.02 22.05
CA TYR A 10 -0.31 -4.19 20.64
C TYR A 10 -1.32 -5.00 19.82
N LEU A 11 -2.27 -5.68 20.47
CA LEU A 11 -3.34 -6.44 19.82
C LEU A 11 -4.18 -5.65 18.80
N PRO A 12 -4.50 -4.35 19.00
CA PRO A 12 -5.26 -3.59 18.00
C PRO A 12 -4.44 -3.17 16.76
N MET A 13 -3.11 -3.30 16.77
CA MET A 13 -2.27 -3.06 15.58
C MET A 13 -2.38 -4.19 14.55
N ILE A 14 -3.03 -5.32 14.88
CA ILE A 14 -3.10 -6.51 14.03
C ILE A 14 -4.45 -6.59 13.27
N GLY A 15 -5.39 -5.65 13.48
CA GLY A 15 -6.81 -5.91 13.20
C GLY A 15 -7.60 -4.94 12.32
N PHE A 16 -7.07 -3.79 11.93
CA PHE A 16 -7.79 -2.85 11.05
C PHE A 16 -6.83 -2.45 9.92
N GLY A 17 -7.28 -2.58 8.67
CA GLY A 17 -6.47 -2.49 7.45
C GLY A 17 -5.26 -1.58 7.59
N GLN A 18 -4.08 -2.17 7.80
CA GLN A 18 -2.85 -1.41 7.87
C GLN A 18 -2.65 -0.74 6.51
N ASN A 19 -2.44 0.57 6.49
CA ASN A 19 -2.18 1.28 5.25
C ASN A 19 -0.70 1.14 4.86
N VAL A 20 -0.46 1.03 3.56
CA VAL A 20 0.85 1.15 2.93
C VAL A 20 1.33 2.60 3.09
N TYR A 21 2.57 2.79 3.55
CA TYR A 21 3.16 4.11 3.65
C TYR A 21 3.66 4.57 2.28
N ILE A 22 2.99 5.55 1.70
CA ILE A 22 3.28 6.07 0.35
C ILE A 22 3.52 7.59 0.46
N PRO A 23 4.79 8.05 0.53
CA PRO A 23 5.12 9.45 0.74
C PRO A 23 5.00 10.32 -0.52
N ASP A 24 5.17 9.75 -1.72
CA ASP A 24 5.02 10.48 -2.98
C ASP A 24 3.53 10.63 -3.34
N ALA A 25 3.09 11.88 -3.47
CA ALA A 25 1.69 12.20 -3.72
C ALA A 25 1.20 11.74 -5.10
N ASN A 26 2.08 11.73 -6.11
CA ASN A 26 1.74 11.29 -7.47
C ASN A 26 1.62 9.76 -7.49
N PHE A 27 2.52 9.06 -6.80
CA PHE A 27 2.43 7.60 -6.65
C PHE A 27 1.18 7.19 -5.88
N LYS A 28 0.88 7.87 -4.77
CA LYS A 28 -0.37 7.66 -4.01
C LYS A 28 -1.60 7.87 -4.89
N ALA A 29 -1.65 8.97 -5.63
CA ALA A 29 -2.78 9.29 -6.51
C ALA A 29 -2.99 8.25 -7.61
N TYR A 30 -1.88 7.74 -8.20
CA TYR A 30 -1.94 6.66 -9.17
C TYR A 30 -2.56 5.38 -8.57
N LEU A 31 -2.06 4.93 -7.42
CA LEU A 31 -2.53 3.70 -6.78
C LEU A 31 -3.99 3.80 -6.32
N VAL A 32 -4.34 4.88 -5.63
CA VAL A 32 -5.70 5.14 -5.12
C VAL A 32 -6.70 5.31 -6.28
N GLY A 33 -6.27 5.88 -7.40
CA GLY A 33 -7.09 6.04 -8.61
C GLY A 33 -7.32 4.74 -9.39
N ASN A 34 -6.59 3.67 -9.09
CA ASN A 34 -6.73 2.39 -9.75
C ASN A 34 -7.69 1.48 -8.98
N SER A 35 -8.90 1.29 -9.48
CA SER A 35 -9.94 0.48 -8.84
C SER A 35 -9.64 -1.03 -8.77
N ALA A 36 -8.65 -1.52 -9.53
CA ALA A 36 -8.16 -2.89 -9.40
C ALA A 36 -7.18 -3.05 -8.23
N ILE A 37 -6.57 -1.95 -7.76
CA ILE A 37 -5.70 -1.90 -6.59
C ILE A 37 -6.52 -1.48 -5.37
N ASN A 38 -7.12 -0.29 -5.40
CA ASN A 38 -7.97 0.28 -4.35
C ASN A 38 -9.40 -0.29 -4.43
N THR A 39 -9.55 -1.51 -3.94
CA THR A 39 -10.79 -2.30 -4.05
C THR A 39 -11.90 -1.82 -3.12
N ASN A 40 -11.54 -1.15 -2.03
CA ASN A 40 -12.50 -0.59 -1.08
C ASN A 40 -12.93 0.86 -1.45
N GLY A 41 -12.19 1.51 -2.37
CA GLY A 41 -12.50 2.83 -2.90
C GLY A 41 -12.29 3.99 -1.91
N ASP A 42 -11.50 3.79 -0.87
CA ASP A 42 -11.14 4.85 0.08
C ASP A 42 -9.92 5.67 -0.41
N SER A 43 -9.36 6.52 0.43
CA SER A 43 -8.23 7.41 0.06
C SER A 43 -6.85 6.79 0.32
N GLU A 44 -6.80 5.53 0.71
CA GLU A 44 -5.63 4.81 1.19
C GLU A 44 -5.43 3.53 0.40
N ILE A 45 -4.24 2.93 0.51
CA ILE A 45 -4.01 1.57 0.04
C ILE A 45 -3.73 0.74 1.27
N GLN A 46 -4.52 -0.32 1.47
CA GLN A 46 -4.30 -1.25 2.54
C GLN A 46 -3.25 -2.29 2.14
N VAL A 47 -2.47 -2.78 3.11
CA VAL A 47 -1.47 -3.84 2.90
C VAL A 47 -2.13 -5.08 2.27
N ILE A 48 -3.38 -5.39 2.61
CA ILE A 48 -4.11 -6.51 1.99
C ILE A 48 -4.34 -6.28 0.51
N GLU A 49 -4.70 -5.05 0.10
CA GLU A 49 -4.93 -4.69 -1.31
C GLU A 49 -3.63 -4.78 -2.12
N ALA A 50 -2.54 -4.23 -1.59
CA ALA A 50 -1.22 -4.33 -2.20
C ALA A 50 -0.73 -5.78 -2.31
N THR A 51 -0.89 -6.58 -1.24
CA THR A 51 -0.40 -7.96 -1.18
C THR A 51 -1.11 -8.88 -2.18
N VAL A 52 -2.42 -8.69 -2.40
CA VAL A 52 -3.21 -9.54 -3.31
C VAL A 52 -3.19 -9.06 -4.76
N PHE A 53 -2.74 -7.83 -5.03
CA PHE A 53 -2.66 -7.30 -6.38
C PHE A 53 -1.56 -8.01 -7.17
N ASN A 54 -1.97 -8.83 -8.14
CA ASN A 54 -1.08 -9.64 -9.00
C ASN A 54 -0.98 -9.09 -10.43
N GLY A 55 -1.30 -7.81 -10.63
CA GLY A 55 -1.29 -7.16 -11.92
C GLY A 55 0.04 -6.53 -12.28
N THR A 56 -0.03 -5.50 -13.11
CA THR A 56 1.10 -4.67 -13.52
C THR A 56 0.84 -3.22 -13.12
N ILE A 57 1.89 -2.51 -12.72
CA ILE A 57 1.86 -1.07 -12.48
C ILE A 57 2.61 -0.38 -13.62
N TYR A 58 1.89 0.50 -14.32
CA TYR A 58 2.39 1.37 -15.40
C TYR A 58 2.19 2.83 -14.98
N CYS A 59 3.22 3.45 -14.43
CA CYS A 59 3.18 4.80 -13.87
C CYS A 59 4.19 5.76 -14.53
N GLN A 60 4.39 5.62 -15.84
CA GLN A 60 5.35 6.42 -16.59
C GLN A 60 4.91 7.89 -16.74
N ASN A 61 5.86 8.81 -16.73
CA ASN A 61 5.67 10.26 -16.93
C ASN A 61 4.69 10.90 -15.93
N LEU A 62 4.69 10.40 -14.68
CA LEU A 62 3.83 10.92 -13.61
C LEU A 62 4.59 11.77 -12.58
N ASN A 63 5.85 12.12 -12.84
CA ASN A 63 6.69 12.89 -11.93
C ASN A 63 6.77 12.21 -10.55
N ILE A 64 7.00 10.89 -10.53
CA ILE A 64 7.11 10.09 -9.31
C ILE A 64 8.58 10.01 -8.91
N SER A 65 8.89 10.58 -7.75
CA SER A 65 10.25 10.70 -7.24
C SER A 65 10.60 9.64 -6.19
N ASP A 66 9.59 9.06 -5.54
CA ASP A 66 9.74 8.07 -4.48
C ASP A 66 8.69 6.96 -4.63
N LEU A 67 9.16 5.72 -4.76
CA LEU A 67 8.34 4.52 -4.90
C LEU A 67 8.12 3.78 -3.57
N THR A 68 8.48 4.37 -2.43
CA THR A 68 8.22 3.79 -1.10
C THR A 68 6.75 3.35 -0.99
N GLY A 69 6.54 2.14 -0.50
CA GLY A 69 5.26 1.45 -0.46
C GLY A 69 5.09 0.40 -1.57
N ILE A 70 5.91 0.43 -2.64
CA ILE A 70 5.88 -0.61 -3.68
C ILE A 70 6.28 -1.99 -3.15
N GLU A 71 7.09 -2.03 -2.08
CA GLU A 71 7.54 -3.25 -1.42
C GLU A 71 6.40 -4.10 -0.84
N ASP A 72 5.24 -3.49 -0.54
CA ASP A 72 4.06 -4.20 -0.05
C ASP A 72 3.31 -4.94 -1.18
N PHE A 73 3.61 -4.65 -2.45
CA PHE A 73 3.01 -5.30 -3.63
C PHE A 73 3.72 -6.62 -3.98
N THR A 74 3.70 -7.57 -3.04
CA THR A 74 4.50 -8.82 -3.13
C THR A 74 4.11 -9.77 -4.27
N ALA A 75 2.90 -9.65 -4.82
CA ALA A 75 2.43 -10.44 -5.95
C ALA A 75 2.56 -9.72 -7.32
N LEU A 76 3.14 -8.50 -7.34
CA LEU A 76 3.27 -7.69 -8.55
C LEU A 76 4.08 -8.43 -9.63
N THR A 77 3.52 -8.51 -10.83
CA THR A 77 4.16 -9.24 -11.93
C THR A 77 5.11 -8.38 -12.73
N GLN A 78 4.85 -7.08 -12.79
CA GLN A 78 5.67 -6.11 -13.50
C GLN A 78 5.47 -4.71 -12.93
N LEU A 79 6.57 -3.96 -12.90
CA LEU A 79 6.61 -2.54 -12.58
C LEU A 79 7.31 -1.81 -13.72
N ASP A 80 6.63 -0.82 -14.29
CA ASP A 80 7.21 0.08 -15.28
C ASP A 80 6.87 1.53 -14.90
N CYS A 81 7.86 2.21 -14.34
CA CYS A 81 7.74 3.55 -13.80
C CYS A 81 9.04 4.31 -14.06
N TYR A 82 8.96 5.35 -14.91
CA TYR A 82 10.06 6.23 -15.26
C TYR A 82 9.48 7.58 -15.72
N ASP A 83 10.29 8.63 -15.67
CA ASP A 83 9.98 9.95 -16.22
C ASP A 83 10.63 10.15 -17.60
#